data_AF-A0A3B8ZVJ4-F1
#
_entry.id   AF-A0A3B8ZVJ4-F1
#
_cell.length_a   1.000
_cell.length_b   1.000
_cell.length_c   1.000
_cell.angle_alpha   90.00
_cell.angle_beta   90.00
_cell.angle_gamma   90.00
#
_symmetry.space_group_name_H-M   'P 1'
#
loop_
_entity.id
_entity.type
_entity.pdbx_description
1 polymer ?
#
loop_
_entity_poly.entity_id
_entity_poly.type
_entity_poly.pdbx_seq_one_letter_code
_entity_poly.pdbx_strand_id
1 'polypeptide(L)'
;MKRLLVVRFLVLLLLIATSAHAGSMRCGTYLVANGDTKADVLLKCGEPVAQSEHQEQLREGIDQAQEVRTTFVFNDWVYNFGPDRFMQIVTFMNGRVADIRSGSYGYAVNGSVDMCRDGQLLKAGDTAAEVELKCGAPVNRESRADSVIDKIDTHSSLKRTIAIEEWTYNFGPKKLILNLRFENGRLVKTETGGYGY
;
A
#
# COMPACT_ATOMS: atom_id res chain seq x y z
N MET A 1 -32.02 37.17 20.18
CA MET A 1 -30.86 37.23 19.25
C MET A 1 -29.70 36.32 19.69
N LYS A 2 -29.16 36.42 20.91
CA LYS A 2 -28.05 35.57 21.40
C LYS A 2 -28.32 34.05 21.36
N ARG A 3 -29.53 33.60 21.72
CA ARG A 3 -29.92 32.17 21.67
C ARG A 3 -29.97 31.60 20.24
N LEU A 4 -30.42 32.39 19.26
CA LEU A 4 -30.43 31.99 17.83
C LEU A 4 -29.01 31.89 17.24
N LEU A 5 -28.09 32.73 17.73
CA LEU A 5 -26.68 32.72 17.32
C LEU A 5 -25.95 31.48 17.85
N VAL A 6 -26.23 31.09 19.10
CA VAL A 6 -25.69 29.85 19.71
C VAL A 6 -26.21 28.59 19.01
N VAL A 7 -27.50 28.54 18.66
CA VAL A 7 -28.08 27.40 17.94
C VAL A 7 -27.50 27.27 16.53
N ARG A 8 -27.31 28.38 15.81
CA ARG A 8 -26.65 28.37 14.49
C ARG A 8 -25.19 27.92 14.57
N PHE A 9 -24.48 28.33 15.62
CA PHE A 9 -23.09 27.91 15.84
C PHE A 9 -22.98 26.42 16.20
N LEU A 10 -23.91 25.89 16.99
CA LEU A 10 -23.97 24.46 17.32
C LEU A 10 -24.31 23.58 16.10
N VAL A 11 -25.24 24.02 15.25
CA VAL A 11 -25.60 23.33 14.00
C VAL A 11 -24.44 23.34 13.00
N LEU A 12 -23.68 24.44 12.94
CA LEU A 12 -22.49 24.53 12.10
C LEU A 12 -21.36 23.60 12.59
N LEU A 13 -21.16 23.46 13.90
CA LEU A 13 -20.19 22.52 14.48
C LEU A 13 -20.55 21.05 14.24
N LEU A 14 -21.85 20.70 14.22
CA LEU A 14 -22.30 19.33 13.93
C LEU A 14 -22.08 18.92 12.47
N LEU A 15 -22.03 19.89 11.55
CA LEU A 15 -21.80 19.68 10.11
C LEU A 15 -20.32 19.46 9.75
N ILE A 16 -19.39 19.70 10.68
CA ILE A 16 -17.92 19.55 10.46
C ILE A 16 -17.41 18.24 11.07
N ALA A 17 -18.29 17.33 11.49
CA ALA A 17 -17.91 15.98 11.88
C ALA A 17 -17.51 15.17 10.64
N THR A 18 -16.34 15.48 10.07
CA THR A 18 -15.69 14.65 9.08
C THR A 18 -15.35 13.33 9.75
N SER A 19 -15.83 12.23 9.17
CA SER A 19 -15.53 10.88 9.63
C SER A 19 -14.01 10.67 9.57
N ALA A 20 -13.35 10.64 10.72
CA ALA A 20 -12.02 10.08 10.82
C ALA A 20 -12.14 8.58 10.53
N HIS A 21 -11.83 8.16 9.31
CA HIS A 21 -11.75 6.73 8.98
C HIS A 21 -10.51 6.15 9.67
N ALA A 22 -10.69 5.72 10.91
CA ALA A 22 -9.73 4.86 11.58
C ALA A 22 -9.96 3.43 11.09
N GLY A 23 -9.05 2.92 10.26
CA GLY A 23 -9.00 1.50 9.93
C GLY A 23 -8.73 0.69 11.21
N SER A 24 -9.37 -0.47 11.34
CA SER A 24 -9.09 -1.41 12.43
C SER A 24 -9.17 -2.84 11.92
N MET A 25 -8.35 -3.71 12.49
CA MET A 25 -8.32 -5.14 12.18
C MET A 25 -8.41 -5.97 13.45
N ARG A 26 -9.21 -7.02 13.43
CA ARG A 26 -9.29 -7.98 14.53
C ARG A 26 -8.40 -9.19 14.27
N CYS A 27 -7.58 -9.54 15.27
CA CYS A 27 -6.76 -10.74 15.31
C CYS A 27 -7.16 -11.55 16.55
N GLY A 28 -8.07 -12.52 16.37
CA GLY A 28 -8.72 -13.20 17.49
C GLY A 28 -9.50 -12.22 18.37
N THR A 29 -9.11 -12.12 19.64
CA THR A 29 -9.69 -11.17 20.60
C THR A 29 -9.01 -9.80 20.58
N TYR A 30 -7.87 -9.66 19.89
CA TYR A 30 -7.10 -8.41 19.84
C TYR A 30 -7.57 -7.50 18.70
N LEU A 31 -7.37 -6.19 18.89
CA LEU A 31 -7.66 -5.16 17.89
C LEU A 31 -6.38 -4.40 17.55
N VAL A 32 -6.06 -4.37 16.26
CA VAL A 32 -5.04 -3.50 15.67
C VAL A 32 -5.73 -2.23 15.14
N ALA A 33 -5.12 -1.08 15.39
CA ALA A 33 -5.62 0.22 14.95
C ALA A 33 -4.47 1.14 14.49
N ASN A 34 -4.84 2.25 13.85
CA ASN A 34 -3.88 3.28 13.44
C ASN A 34 -3.02 3.76 14.64
N GLY A 35 -1.72 3.93 14.38
CA GLY A 35 -0.73 4.35 15.38
C GLY A 35 -0.05 3.20 16.13
N ASP A 36 -0.60 1.98 16.14
CA ASP A 36 0.06 0.79 16.68
C ASP A 36 1.43 0.60 16.04
N THR A 37 2.41 0.14 16.81
CA THR A 37 3.76 -0.17 16.27
C THR A 37 3.77 -1.51 15.55
N LYS A 38 4.76 -1.76 14.70
CA LYS A 38 5.01 -3.11 14.13
C LYS A 38 5.06 -4.19 15.22
N ALA A 39 5.68 -3.91 16.36
CA ALA A 39 5.75 -4.85 17.48
C ALA A 39 4.37 -5.13 18.10
N ASP A 40 3.52 -4.12 18.25
CA ASP A 40 2.13 -4.31 18.72
C ASP A 40 1.35 -5.22 17.77
N VAL A 41 1.49 -5.01 16.45
CA VAL A 41 0.82 -5.84 15.44
C VAL A 41 1.32 -7.29 15.50
N LEU A 42 2.63 -7.51 15.59
CA LEU A 42 3.19 -8.86 15.75
C LEU A 42 2.69 -9.56 17.02
N LEU A 43 2.64 -8.85 18.16
CA LEU A 43 2.13 -9.42 19.41
C LEU A 43 0.63 -9.77 19.33
N LYS A 44 -0.16 -8.98 18.60
CA LYS A 44 -1.61 -9.18 18.46
C LYS A 44 -1.98 -10.22 17.40
N CYS A 45 -1.22 -10.29 16.30
CA CYS A 45 -1.61 -11.03 15.09
C CYS A 45 -0.61 -12.12 14.67
N GLY A 46 0.60 -12.12 15.21
CA GLY A 46 1.71 -12.94 14.71
C GLY A 46 2.30 -12.39 13.41
N GLU A 47 3.14 -13.20 12.78
CA GLU A 47 3.80 -12.86 11.52
C GLU A 47 2.78 -12.74 10.36
N PRO A 48 2.95 -11.76 9.46
CA PRO A 48 2.14 -11.68 8.25
C PRO A 48 2.49 -12.81 7.27
N VAL A 49 1.55 -13.15 6.38
CA VAL A 49 1.80 -14.16 5.33
C VAL A 49 2.62 -13.62 4.16
N ALA A 50 2.66 -12.31 3.97
CA ALA A 50 3.52 -11.62 3.02
C ALA A 50 3.81 -10.20 3.50
N GLN A 51 4.97 -9.67 3.11
CA GLN A 51 5.35 -8.29 3.41
C GLN A 51 6.21 -7.68 2.31
N SER A 52 6.09 -6.37 2.13
CA SER A 52 6.94 -5.58 1.23
C SER A 52 7.31 -4.24 1.86
N GLU A 53 8.45 -3.67 1.47
CA GLU A 53 8.93 -2.36 1.92
C GLU A 53 9.24 -1.47 0.72
N HIS A 54 8.93 -0.18 0.85
CA HIS A 54 9.38 0.85 -0.09
C HIS A 54 9.69 2.14 0.66
N GLN A 55 10.47 3.02 0.02
CA GLN A 55 10.80 4.32 0.58
C GLN A 55 10.30 5.43 -0.34
N GLU A 56 9.71 6.46 0.26
CA GLU A 56 9.37 7.69 -0.44
C GLU A 56 10.26 8.82 0.09
N GLN A 57 10.74 9.68 -0.81
CA GLN A 57 11.51 10.86 -0.42
C GLN A 57 10.80 12.12 -0.89
N LEU A 58 10.62 13.08 0.02
CA LEU A 58 10.21 14.45 -0.29
C LEU A 58 11.41 15.36 -0.13
N ARG A 59 11.67 16.19 -1.14
CA ARG A 59 12.70 17.21 -1.14
C ARG A 59 12.03 18.54 -1.41
N GLU A 60 11.97 19.39 -0.39
CA GLU A 60 11.39 20.72 -0.50
C GLU A 60 12.52 21.74 -0.68
N GLY A 61 12.54 22.38 -1.86
CA GLY A 61 13.37 23.55 -2.08
C GLY A 61 12.61 24.78 -1.57
N ILE A 62 13.10 25.39 -0.50
CA ILE A 62 12.48 26.58 0.11
C ILE A 62 13.01 27.85 -0.57
N ASP A 63 14.24 27.80 -1.11
CA ASP A 63 14.92 28.83 -1.92
C ASP A 63 16.08 28.19 -2.72
N GLN A 64 16.84 28.96 -3.53
CA GLN A 64 18.01 28.46 -4.29
C GLN A 64 19.14 27.84 -3.43
N ALA A 65 19.09 27.95 -2.10
CA ALA A 65 20.16 27.53 -1.19
C ALA A 65 19.76 26.49 -0.14
N GLN A 66 18.46 26.22 0.07
CA GLN A 66 18.01 25.33 1.14
C GLN A 66 17.07 24.24 0.62
N GLU A 67 17.49 22.99 0.83
CA GLU A 67 16.74 21.77 0.51
C GLU A 67 16.46 21.00 1.81
N VAL A 68 15.18 20.83 2.15
CA VAL A 68 14.75 19.95 3.25
C VAL A 68 14.45 18.58 2.69
N ARG A 69 15.10 17.54 3.22
CA ARG A 69 14.89 16.15 2.81
C ARG A 69 14.16 15.38 3.89
N THR A 70 13.03 14.78 3.52
CA THR A 70 12.24 13.89 4.38
C THR A 70 12.11 12.53 3.70
N THR A 71 12.50 11.47 4.39
CA THR A 71 12.32 10.08 3.92
C THR A 71 11.26 9.40 4.76
N PHE A 72 10.33 8.74 4.09
CA PHE A 72 9.30 7.91 4.69
C PHE A 72 9.57 6.45 4.33
N VAL A 73 9.55 5.59 5.33
CA VAL A 73 9.67 4.14 5.14
C VAL A 73 8.29 3.55 5.27
N PHE A 74 7.80 2.93 4.20
CA PHE A 74 6.51 2.27 4.15
C PHE A 74 6.69 0.76 4.15
N ASN A 75 5.82 0.06 4.86
CA ASN A 75 5.75 -1.39 4.82
C ASN A 75 4.31 -1.82 4.65
N ASP A 76 4.05 -2.79 3.78
CA ASP A 76 2.74 -3.42 3.68
C ASP A 76 2.84 -4.85 4.20
N TRP A 77 2.02 -5.18 5.19
CA TRP A 77 1.89 -6.53 5.74
C TRP A 77 0.53 -7.10 5.38
N VAL A 78 0.51 -8.33 4.87
CA VAL A 78 -0.71 -9.02 4.46
C VAL A 78 -1.01 -10.15 5.45
N TYR A 79 -2.23 -10.16 5.98
CA TYR A 79 -2.74 -11.22 6.86
C TYR A 79 -3.86 -11.99 6.15
N ASN A 80 -3.68 -13.30 6.01
CA ASN A 80 -4.68 -14.21 5.46
C ASN A 80 -5.55 -14.79 6.58
N PHE A 81 -6.86 -14.62 6.46
CA PHE A 81 -7.85 -15.00 7.46
C PHE A 81 -8.78 -16.13 6.99
N GLY A 82 -8.42 -16.82 5.91
CA GLY A 82 -9.17 -17.90 5.30
C GLY A 82 -9.97 -17.48 4.06
N PRO A 83 -10.50 -18.46 3.29
CA PRO A 83 -11.07 -18.23 1.98
C PRO A 83 -12.35 -17.40 1.97
N ASP A 84 -13.13 -17.42 3.05
CA ASP A 84 -14.40 -16.68 3.15
C ASP A 84 -14.24 -15.26 3.70
N ARG A 85 -12.99 -14.81 3.93
CA ARG A 85 -12.70 -13.47 4.44
C ARG A 85 -11.71 -12.76 3.53
N PHE A 86 -11.84 -11.45 3.44
CA PHE A 86 -10.81 -10.63 2.81
C PHE A 86 -9.53 -10.71 3.63
N MET A 87 -8.41 -10.92 2.94
CA MET A 87 -7.10 -10.65 3.52
C MET A 87 -7.08 -9.19 3.98
N GLN A 88 -6.33 -8.92 5.02
CA GLN A 88 -6.18 -7.56 5.52
C GLN A 88 -4.76 -7.09 5.31
N ILE A 89 -4.63 -5.83 4.95
CA ILE A 89 -3.36 -5.20 4.61
C ILE A 89 -3.14 -4.08 5.59
N VAL A 90 -2.04 -4.16 6.32
CA VAL A 90 -1.59 -3.14 7.25
C VAL A 90 -0.46 -2.39 6.58
N THR A 91 -0.68 -1.13 6.26
CA THR A 91 0.36 -0.23 5.79
C THR A 91 0.95 0.48 7.00
N PHE A 92 2.24 0.32 7.21
CA PHE A 92 3.01 1.08 8.20
C PHE A 92 3.70 2.24 7.52
N MET A 93 3.75 3.39 8.18
CA MET A 93 4.61 4.51 7.83
C MET A 93 5.53 4.77 9.03
N ASN A 94 6.84 4.73 8.79
CA ASN A 94 7.87 4.92 9.82
C ASN A 94 7.66 4.01 11.05
N GLY A 95 7.26 2.76 10.82
CA GLY A 95 7.10 1.72 11.85
C GLY A 95 5.78 1.74 12.62
N ARG A 96 4.84 2.64 12.28
CA ARG A 96 3.50 2.70 12.88
C ARG A 96 2.41 2.47 11.85
N VAL A 97 1.32 1.83 12.24
CA VAL A 97 0.16 1.62 11.38
C VAL A 97 -0.38 2.97 10.90
N ALA A 98 -0.31 3.18 9.59
CA ALA A 98 -0.82 4.36 8.90
C ALA A 98 -2.18 4.07 8.24
N ASP A 99 -2.37 2.86 7.72
CA ASP A 99 -3.62 2.43 7.10
C ASP A 99 -3.88 0.94 7.34
N ILE A 100 -5.17 0.58 7.37
CA ILE A 100 -5.64 -0.80 7.40
C ILE A 100 -6.78 -0.92 6.39
N ARG A 101 -6.61 -1.80 5.40
CA ARG A 101 -7.61 -2.03 4.36
C ARG A 101 -7.84 -3.50 4.07
N SER A 102 -8.99 -3.78 3.46
CA SER A 102 -9.27 -5.11 2.91
C SER A 102 -8.59 -5.27 1.55
N GLY A 103 -7.95 -6.42 1.36
CA GLY A 103 -7.38 -6.87 0.10
C GLY A 103 -8.30 -7.81 -0.66
N SER A 104 -7.69 -8.70 -1.44
CA SER A 104 -8.41 -9.82 -2.07
C SER A 104 -8.91 -10.85 -1.05
N TYR A 105 -9.82 -11.74 -1.45
CA TYR A 105 -10.21 -12.88 -0.62
C TYR A 105 -8.98 -13.73 -0.26
N GLY A 106 -8.98 -14.23 0.98
CA GLY A 106 -7.96 -15.13 1.47
C GLY A 106 -8.02 -16.50 0.81
N TYR A 107 -7.20 -17.42 1.32
CA TYR A 107 -7.12 -18.78 0.81
C TYR A 107 -7.02 -19.78 1.95
N ALA A 108 -7.36 -21.04 1.67
CA ALA A 108 -7.12 -22.12 2.61
C ALA A 108 -5.61 -22.45 2.62
N VAL A 109 -4.98 -22.45 3.79
CA VAL A 109 -3.53 -22.67 3.96
C VAL A 109 -3.07 -24.04 3.40
N ASN A 110 -4.00 -24.99 3.23
CA ASN A 110 -3.73 -26.34 2.71
C ASN A 110 -4.23 -26.57 1.27
N GLY A 111 -4.72 -25.54 0.58
CA GLY A 111 -5.18 -25.64 -0.81
C GLY A 111 -4.19 -24.98 -1.75
N SER A 112 -3.55 -25.76 -2.63
CA SER A 112 -2.76 -25.25 -3.75
C SER A 112 -3.69 -24.67 -4.81
N VAL A 113 -4.23 -23.48 -4.53
CA VAL A 113 -4.99 -22.70 -5.50
C VAL A 113 -4.00 -21.83 -6.24
N ASP A 114 -3.97 -21.91 -7.58
CA ASP A 114 -3.32 -20.88 -8.39
C ASP A 114 -4.09 -19.57 -8.22
N MET A 115 -3.58 -18.72 -7.32
CA MET A 115 -4.16 -17.43 -6.98
C MET A 115 -3.76 -16.32 -7.96
N CYS A 116 -2.81 -16.59 -8.86
CA CYS A 116 -2.37 -15.64 -9.87
C CYS A 116 -3.23 -15.75 -11.13
N ARG A 117 -3.49 -16.98 -11.58
CA ARG A 117 -4.10 -17.31 -12.87
C ARG A 117 -3.41 -16.58 -14.03
N ASP A 118 -2.10 -16.75 -14.12
CA ASP A 118 -1.24 -16.03 -15.08
C ASP A 118 -1.39 -14.49 -15.03
N GLY A 119 -1.73 -13.94 -13.86
CA GLY A 119 -1.94 -12.51 -13.63
C GLY A 119 -3.38 -12.02 -13.76
N GLN A 120 -4.33 -12.86 -14.14
CA GLN A 120 -5.74 -12.46 -14.35
C GLN A 120 -6.44 -11.96 -13.08
N LEU A 121 -5.94 -12.32 -11.90
CA LEU A 121 -6.50 -11.90 -10.61
C LEU A 121 -5.81 -10.68 -9.99
N LEU A 122 -4.85 -10.09 -10.71
CA LEU A 122 -4.17 -8.87 -10.30
C LEU A 122 -5.00 -7.64 -10.66
N LYS A 123 -4.99 -6.64 -9.77
CA LYS A 123 -5.72 -5.37 -9.96
C LYS A 123 -4.83 -4.19 -9.67
N ALA A 124 -5.07 -3.07 -10.36
CA ALA A 124 -4.41 -1.82 -10.04
C ALA A 124 -4.64 -1.47 -8.55
N GLY A 125 -3.57 -1.09 -7.86
CA GLY A 125 -3.54 -0.83 -6.42
C GLY A 125 -3.21 -2.04 -5.55
N ASP A 126 -3.15 -3.27 -6.09
CA ASP A 126 -2.63 -4.43 -5.35
C ASP A 126 -1.20 -4.11 -4.83
N THR A 127 -0.92 -4.44 -3.57
CA THR A 127 0.44 -4.24 -3.03
C THR A 127 1.42 -5.24 -3.62
N ALA A 128 2.71 -4.90 -3.66
CA ALA A 128 3.76 -5.84 -4.02
C ALA A 128 3.69 -7.15 -3.19
N ALA A 129 3.43 -7.05 -1.88
CA ALA A 129 3.21 -8.20 -1.00
C ALA A 129 1.99 -9.05 -1.40
N GLU A 130 0.87 -8.44 -1.76
CA GLU A 130 -0.31 -9.17 -2.26
C GLU A 130 -0.03 -9.87 -3.58
N VAL A 131 0.69 -9.22 -4.50
CA VAL A 131 1.04 -9.82 -5.79
C VAL A 131 1.97 -11.00 -5.60
N GLU A 132 3.00 -10.87 -4.77
CA GLU A 132 3.93 -11.95 -4.46
C GLU A 132 3.22 -13.13 -3.78
N LEU A 133 2.24 -12.86 -2.93
CA LEU A 133 1.40 -13.90 -2.33
C LEU A 133 0.54 -14.64 -3.38
N LYS A 134 0.00 -13.92 -4.37
CA LYS A 134 -0.83 -14.50 -5.44
C LYS A 134 -0.01 -15.28 -6.46
N CYS A 135 1.13 -14.73 -6.86
CA CYS A 135 1.91 -15.17 -8.04
C CYS A 135 3.24 -15.84 -7.70
N GLY A 136 3.62 -15.87 -6.43
CA GLY A 136 4.96 -16.25 -6.01
C GLY A 136 5.99 -15.17 -6.35
N ALA A 137 7.27 -15.50 -6.18
CA ALA A 137 8.35 -14.59 -6.55
C ALA A 137 8.44 -14.47 -8.10
N PRO A 138 8.66 -13.26 -8.63
CA PRO A 138 8.89 -13.08 -10.05
C PRO A 138 10.24 -13.69 -10.48
N VAL A 139 10.37 -14.02 -11.77
CA VAL A 139 11.64 -14.51 -12.34
C VAL A 139 12.67 -13.39 -12.50
N ASN A 140 12.22 -12.14 -12.58
CA ASN A 140 13.07 -10.94 -12.56
C ASN A 140 12.38 -9.83 -11.75
N ARG A 141 13.17 -9.10 -10.97
CA ARG A 141 12.74 -7.93 -10.19
C ARG A 141 13.79 -6.84 -10.35
N GLU A 142 13.40 -5.75 -10.99
CA GLU A 142 14.22 -4.55 -11.15
C GLU A 142 13.64 -3.41 -10.32
N SER A 143 14.51 -2.62 -9.70
CA SER A 143 14.12 -1.48 -8.89
C SER A 143 14.84 -0.23 -9.37
N ARG A 144 14.10 0.87 -9.50
CA ARG A 144 14.64 2.20 -9.79
C ARG A 144 13.86 3.27 -9.04
N ALA A 145 14.39 4.48 -9.03
CA ALA A 145 13.70 5.64 -8.49
C ALA A 145 13.52 6.69 -9.58
N ASP A 146 12.31 7.25 -9.67
CA ASP A 146 12.04 8.41 -10.52
C ASP A 146 11.72 9.63 -9.64
N SER A 147 11.72 10.84 -10.20
CA SER A 147 11.41 12.06 -9.46
C SER A 147 10.38 12.91 -10.18
N VAL A 148 9.27 13.18 -9.50
CA VAL A 148 8.25 14.14 -9.94
C VAL A 148 8.52 15.46 -9.25
N ILE A 149 8.58 16.55 -10.02
CA ILE A 149 8.80 17.90 -9.51
C ILE A 149 7.47 18.66 -9.61
N ASP A 150 6.89 18.93 -8.46
CA ASP A 150 5.71 19.79 -8.32
C ASP A 150 6.20 21.21 -8.01
N LYS A 151 5.90 22.20 -8.86
CA LYS A 151 6.18 23.62 -8.55
C LYS A 151 5.13 24.10 -7.55
N ILE A 152 5.57 24.61 -6.40
CA ILE A 152 4.66 25.18 -5.40
C ILE A 152 4.43 26.66 -5.72
N ASP A 153 5.51 27.43 -5.89
CA ASP A 153 5.47 28.81 -6.36
C ASP A 153 6.72 29.16 -7.21
N THR A 154 7.04 30.46 -7.36
CA THR A 154 8.19 30.93 -8.14
C THR A 154 9.54 30.64 -7.50
N HIS A 155 9.58 30.39 -6.19
CA HIS A 155 10.79 30.19 -5.40
C HIS A 155 10.88 28.79 -4.79
N SER A 156 9.76 28.08 -4.71
CA SER A 156 9.68 26.77 -4.07
C SER A 156 9.23 25.65 -5.01
N SER A 157 9.84 24.49 -4.82
CA SER A 157 9.49 23.27 -5.54
C SER A 157 9.53 22.07 -4.60
N LEU A 158 8.59 21.17 -4.79
CA LEU A 158 8.54 19.90 -4.11
C LEU A 158 8.94 18.80 -5.08
N LYS A 159 10.07 18.14 -4.81
CA LYS A 159 10.51 16.97 -5.56
C LYS A 159 10.14 15.71 -4.79
N ARG A 160 9.22 14.92 -5.33
CA ARG A 160 8.80 13.61 -4.81
C ARG A 160 9.53 12.51 -5.54
N THR A 161 10.25 11.67 -4.81
CA THR A 161 10.85 10.45 -5.36
C THR A 161 9.81 9.33 -5.35
N ILE A 162 9.61 8.70 -6.50
CA ILE A 162 8.74 7.54 -6.69
C ILE A 162 9.62 6.30 -6.76
N ALA A 163 9.40 5.35 -5.85
CA ALA A 163 10.01 4.03 -5.93
C ALA A 163 9.30 3.23 -7.02
N ILE A 164 10.02 2.83 -8.06
CA ILE A 164 9.47 2.04 -9.16
C ILE A 164 10.09 0.65 -9.09
N GLU A 165 9.24 -0.37 -9.15
CA GLU A 165 9.67 -1.75 -9.38
C GLU A 165 9.05 -2.30 -10.65
N GLU A 166 9.84 -3.05 -11.41
CA GLU A 166 9.39 -3.77 -12.59
C GLU A 166 9.64 -5.26 -12.39
N TRP A 167 8.56 -6.04 -12.40
CA TRP A 167 8.60 -7.47 -12.12
C TRP A 167 8.19 -8.23 -13.37
N THR A 168 8.94 -9.29 -13.69
CA THR A 168 8.64 -10.18 -14.81
C THR A 168 8.31 -11.57 -14.29
N TYR A 169 7.20 -12.13 -14.76
CA TYR A 169 6.81 -13.51 -14.54
C TYR A 169 6.83 -14.27 -15.86
N ASN A 170 7.38 -15.49 -15.83
CA ASN A 170 7.29 -16.46 -16.91
C ASN A 170 6.50 -17.68 -16.42
N PHE A 171 5.33 -17.93 -17.03
CA PHE A 171 4.47 -19.07 -16.72
C PHE A 171 4.61 -20.24 -17.71
N GLY A 172 5.69 -20.24 -18.51
CA GLY A 172 6.06 -21.29 -19.46
C GLY A 172 5.68 -20.98 -20.93
N PRO A 173 6.07 -21.86 -21.86
CA PRO A 173 6.07 -21.56 -23.31
C PRO A 173 4.69 -21.43 -23.95
N LYS A 174 3.63 -21.83 -23.25
CA LYS A 174 2.23 -21.69 -23.71
C LYS A 174 1.52 -20.49 -23.10
N LYS A 175 2.23 -19.69 -22.29
CA LYS A 175 1.70 -18.54 -21.58
C LYS A 175 2.49 -17.29 -21.97
N LEU A 176 1.84 -16.14 -21.88
CA LEU A 176 2.52 -14.87 -22.13
C LEU A 176 3.35 -14.49 -20.91
N ILE A 177 4.54 -13.93 -21.15
CA ILE A 177 5.32 -13.26 -20.11
C ILE A 177 4.48 -12.10 -19.56
N LEU A 178 4.42 -11.98 -18.24
CA LEU A 178 3.69 -10.92 -17.56
C LEU A 178 4.69 -9.92 -16.95
N ASN A 179 4.58 -8.66 -17.35
CA ASN A 179 5.36 -7.56 -16.82
C ASN A 179 4.48 -6.66 -15.96
N LEU A 180 4.90 -6.42 -14.74
CA LEU A 180 4.19 -5.59 -13.77
C LEU A 180 5.04 -4.37 -13.43
N ARG A 181 4.41 -3.21 -13.32
CA ARG A 181 5.04 -2.00 -12.79
C ARG A 181 4.37 -1.61 -11.49
N PHE A 182 5.17 -1.45 -10.45
CA PHE A 182 4.77 -0.92 -9.17
C PHE A 182 5.32 0.49 -9.01
N GLU A 183 4.52 1.37 -8.42
CA GLU A 183 4.94 2.69 -7.95
C GLU A 183 4.60 2.78 -6.48
N ASN A 184 5.60 3.09 -5.65
CA ASN A 184 5.50 3.12 -4.19
C ASN A 184 4.81 1.86 -3.64
N GLY A 185 5.28 0.70 -4.09
CA GLY A 185 4.76 -0.61 -3.68
C GLY A 185 3.33 -0.93 -4.12
N ARG A 186 2.71 -0.14 -5.00
CA ARG A 186 1.35 -0.38 -5.54
C ARG A 186 1.42 -0.71 -7.02
N LEU A 187 0.70 -1.75 -7.45
CA LEU A 187 0.61 -2.13 -8.86
C LEU A 187 -0.09 -1.03 -9.66
N VAL A 188 0.63 -0.39 -10.59
CA VAL A 188 0.08 0.67 -11.45
C VAL A 188 -0.12 0.23 -12.89
N LYS A 189 0.60 -0.82 -13.33
CA LYS A 189 0.53 -1.29 -14.71
C LYS A 189 0.76 -2.80 -14.80
N THR A 190 -0.02 -3.43 -15.66
CA THR A 190 0.08 -4.84 -16.02
C THR A 190 0.16 -4.94 -17.54
N GLU A 191 1.19 -5.58 -18.06
CA GLU A 191 1.40 -5.77 -19.50
C GLU A 191 1.81 -7.21 -19.80
N THR A 192 1.41 -7.72 -20.95
CA THR A 192 1.84 -9.03 -21.45
C THR A 192 2.85 -8.85 -22.58
N GLY A 193 3.95 -9.61 -22.53
CA GLY A 193 4.95 -9.67 -23.58
C GLY A 193 4.71 -10.82 -24.56
N GLY A 194 5.79 -11.35 -25.13
CA GLY A 194 5.76 -12.57 -25.93
C GLY A 194 5.46 -13.83 -25.11
N TYR A 195 5.46 -14.98 -25.78
CA TYR A 195 5.38 -16.26 -25.07
C TYR A 195 6.61 -16.48 -24.18
N GLY A 196 6.38 -17.15 -23.06
CA GLY A 196 7.42 -17.60 -22.15
C GLY A 196 8.39 -18.59 -22.80
N TYR A 197 9.41 -18.95 -22.03
CA TYR A 197 10.34 -20.04 -22.32
C TYR A 197 10.11 -21.22 -21.39
#